data_AF-A0A416W7D1-F1
#
_entry.id   AF-A0A416W7D1-F1
#
_cell.length_a   1.000
_cell.length_b   1.000
_cell.length_c   1.000
_cell.angle_alpha   90.00
_cell.angle_beta   90.00
_cell.angle_gamma   90.00
#
_symmetry.space_group_name_H-M   'P 1'
#
loop_
_entity.id
_entity.type
_entity.pdbx_description
1 polymer ?
#
loop_
_entity_poly.entity_id
_entity_poly.type
_entity_poly.pdbx_seq_one_letter_code
_entity_poly.pdbx_strand_id
1 'polypeptide(L)'
;MKEKVISLLLSLALLITMMPQMVLGANGPGKGELPSYLRLISEKTDKFIFANFAQAKVEKVNGVTYNEKNNTLTLNNVKMKEYNLVANIMGDDFKINVKGENEVRSIFIWGDGYGGNLTISGDGKLVVNKQKLQETAINMRAEGTKGILTIESTVDMEMYSQKGYPVIETIGASNGDKTKAIAIKGKTSEKVNVKQDKEKHVIPENVKAYDVSEGAWLDKFKKDGKYYGGNAKYDDNMEKTGYYSMYEILENKEIEAGKTYLIAKPLEGQENIKPETKGYETVLDSDGEIDQFKGVISMNWFSEVYLQMYHSTSDNKDYGVYTVHYIDDDHPDGVIKYTVFKIVDDSILGKAAILVPGKKEILELPKDLQQKIKGEYYSYFYTVNLEKLVLSKGTAPKPAVKKIGQAKISSAKNSKKKTVTLSWKKASNAKKYQIQYSLNKKFSKAKKYKTKTITSSKLKVTVKKLTRKKTYYFRVRGINGKNAGKWSAVKKVKITK
;
A
#
# COMPACT_ATOMS: atom_id res chain seq x y z
N MET A 1 1.37 -31.42 -24.72
CA MET A 1 0.80 -30.15 -24.21
C MET A 1 0.83 -30.20 -22.69
N LYS A 2 1.98 -29.82 -22.11
CA LYS A 2 2.18 -29.72 -20.66
C LYS A 2 1.89 -28.27 -20.25
N GLU A 3 1.27 -28.14 -19.09
CA GLU A 3 0.75 -26.92 -18.50
C GLU A 3 1.78 -25.79 -18.52
N LYS A 4 1.42 -24.68 -19.15
CA LYS A 4 2.07 -23.39 -18.96
C LYS A 4 1.75 -22.95 -17.53
N VAL A 5 2.58 -23.34 -16.58
CA VAL A 5 2.75 -22.58 -15.34
C VAL A 5 3.11 -21.18 -15.79
N ILE A 6 2.21 -20.23 -15.57
CA ILE A 6 2.46 -18.81 -15.78
C ILE A 6 3.53 -18.44 -14.75
N SER A 7 4.78 -18.64 -15.14
CA SER A 7 5.93 -17.93 -14.61
C SER A 7 5.70 -16.47 -14.97
N LEU A 8 5.10 -15.72 -14.05
CA LEU A 8 5.19 -14.27 -14.05
C LEU A 8 6.43 -13.87 -13.22
N LEU A 9 7.59 -14.45 -13.58
CA LEU A 9 8.87 -13.79 -13.35
C LEU A 9 8.99 -12.73 -14.45
N LEU A 10 8.39 -11.57 -14.23
CA LEU A 10 8.97 -10.35 -14.78
C LEU A 10 10.26 -10.14 -14.00
N SER A 11 11.32 -10.81 -14.43
CA SER A 11 12.70 -10.45 -14.13
C SER A 11 12.97 -9.13 -14.86
N LEU A 12 12.39 -8.04 -14.36
CA LEU A 12 13.00 -6.75 -14.52
C LEU A 12 14.13 -6.72 -13.51
N ALA A 13 15.29 -7.24 -13.89
CA ALA A 13 16.56 -7.00 -13.22
C ALA A 13 16.94 -5.53 -13.41
N LEU A 14 16.10 -4.63 -12.89
CA LEU A 14 16.48 -3.30 -12.53
C LEU A 14 17.02 -3.45 -11.11
N LEU A 15 18.29 -3.86 -11.02
CA LEU A 15 19.19 -3.35 -9.97
C LEU A 15 19.28 -1.84 -10.20
N ILE A 16 18.17 -1.13 -10.01
CA ILE A 16 18.25 0.20 -9.46
C ILE A 16 18.90 -0.11 -8.12
N THR A 17 20.17 0.24 -8.00
CA THR A 17 20.69 0.69 -6.72
C THR A 17 19.76 1.81 -6.31
N MET A 18 18.60 1.45 -5.75
CA MET A 18 17.74 2.39 -5.07
C MET A 18 18.68 2.89 -3.99
N MET A 19 19.28 4.06 -4.24
CA MET A 19 19.54 5.00 -3.17
C MET A 19 18.36 4.83 -2.22
N PRO A 20 18.56 4.73 -0.90
CA PRO A 20 17.44 4.82 0.00
C PRO A 20 16.79 6.18 -0.28
N GLN A 21 15.84 6.21 -1.22
CA GLN A 21 14.84 7.24 -1.33
C GLN A 21 14.29 7.21 0.08
N MET A 22 14.49 8.32 0.78
CA MET A 22 14.01 8.47 2.14
C MET A 22 12.59 7.92 2.15
N VAL A 23 12.40 6.82 2.87
CA VAL A 23 11.15 6.08 2.95
C VAL A 23 10.14 7.02 3.58
N LEU A 24 9.43 7.77 2.74
CA LEU A 24 8.32 8.60 3.14
C LEU A 24 7.08 7.74 3.00
N GLY A 25 6.94 6.80 3.94
CA GLY A 25 5.64 6.18 4.17
C GLY A 25 4.62 7.30 4.39
N ALA A 26 3.64 7.38 3.50
CA ALA A 26 2.61 8.41 3.52
C ALA A 26 1.23 7.75 3.53
N ASN A 27 0.23 8.51 3.99
CA ASN A 27 -1.13 8.02 4.07
C ASN A 27 -1.84 8.12 2.71
N GLY A 28 -2.64 7.12 2.39
CA GLY A 28 -3.36 7.01 1.13
C GLY A 28 -2.52 6.44 -0.02
N PRO A 29 -3.13 6.24 -1.20
CA PRO A 29 -2.44 5.72 -2.38
C PRO A 29 -1.28 6.61 -2.85
N GLY A 30 -0.24 5.99 -3.39
CA GLY A 30 0.86 6.70 -4.04
C GLY A 30 0.38 7.53 -5.24
N LYS A 31 1.01 8.70 -5.43
CA LYS A 31 0.72 9.64 -6.54
C LYS A 31 1.94 9.93 -7.42
N GLY A 32 3.02 9.17 -7.22
CA GLY A 32 4.24 9.30 -8.01
C GLY A 32 4.14 8.59 -9.36
N GLU A 33 5.29 8.41 -10.00
CA GLU A 33 5.42 7.77 -11.31
C GLU A 33 5.03 6.27 -11.29
N LEU A 34 5.17 5.63 -10.14
CA LEU A 34 4.80 4.23 -9.95
C LEU A 34 3.28 4.07 -9.73
N PRO A 35 2.66 3.05 -10.36
CA PRO A 35 1.21 2.89 -10.31
C PRO A 35 0.75 2.42 -8.92
N SER A 36 -0.19 3.12 -8.30
CA SER A 36 -0.89 2.65 -7.10
C SER A 36 -2.26 2.08 -7.45
N TYR A 37 -2.61 0.94 -6.87
CA TYR A 37 -3.86 0.25 -7.19
C TYR A 37 -4.33 -0.76 -6.15
N LEU A 38 -5.63 -1.05 -6.22
CA LEU A 38 -6.26 -2.23 -5.62
C LEU A 38 -6.89 -3.04 -6.74
N ARG A 39 -6.58 -4.34 -6.79
CA ARG A 39 -7.17 -5.24 -7.79
C ARG A 39 -7.53 -6.60 -7.24
N LEU A 40 -8.47 -7.23 -7.94
CA LEU A 40 -8.84 -8.63 -7.77
C LEU A 40 -8.39 -9.37 -9.03
N ILE A 41 -7.40 -10.25 -8.89
CA ILE A 41 -6.83 -10.99 -10.00
C ILE A 41 -7.01 -12.49 -9.83
N SER A 42 -7.49 -13.14 -10.89
CA SER A 42 -7.56 -14.59 -11.05
C SER A 42 -6.87 -14.98 -12.36
N GLU A 43 -6.79 -16.28 -12.65
CA GLU A 43 -6.24 -16.78 -13.91
C GLU A 43 -6.97 -16.27 -15.16
N LYS A 44 -8.23 -15.86 -15.03
CA LYS A 44 -9.08 -15.48 -16.16
C LYS A 44 -9.46 -14.01 -16.17
N THR A 45 -9.22 -13.27 -15.09
CA THR A 45 -9.78 -11.94 -14.92
C THR A 45 -8.91 -11.07 -14.03
N ASP A 46 -8.72 -9.81 -14.44
CA ASP A 46 -8.09 -8.76 -13.64
C ASP A 46 -9.09 -7.59 -13.50
N LYS A 47 -9.47 -7.26 -12.27
CA LYS A 47 -10.44 -6.20 -11.97
C LYS A 47 -9.83 -5.18 -11.04
N PHE A 48 -9.66 -3.95 -11.52
CA PHE A 48 -9.25 -2.82 -10.68
C PHE A 48 -10.43 -2.31 -9.86
N ILE A 49 -10.26 -2.25 -8.54
CA ILE A 49 -11.19 -1.59 -7.60
C ILE A 49 -10.79 -0.12 -7.42
N PHE A 50 -9.49 0.16 -7.55
CA PHE A 50 -8.89 1.49 -7.54
C PHE A 50 -7.60 1.43 -8.36
N ALA A 51 -7.28 2.51 -9.07
CA ALA A 51 -6.01 2.69 -9.76
C ALA A 51 -5.77 4.18 -10.02
N ASN A 52 -4.51 4.62 -9.98
CA ASN A 52 -4.11 6.01 -10.20
C ASN A 52 -3.51 6.28 -11.62
N PHE A 53 -3.61 5.34 -12.55
CA PHE A 53 -3.01 5.43 -13.89
C PHE A 53 -4.07 5.33 -14.99
N ALA A 54 -3.83 6.06 -16.09
CA ALA A 54 -4.85 6.36 -17.11
C ALA A 54 -5.40 5.12 -17.83
N GLN A 55 -4.61 4.06 -17.97
CA GLN A 55 -4.98 2.84 -18.70
C GLN A 55 -5.90 1.92 -17.87
N ALA A 56 -6.03 2.15 -16.56
CA ALA A 56 -6.81 1.28 -15.69
C ALA A 56 -8.32 1.46 -15.88
N LYS A 57 -9.02 0.35 -16.10
CA LYS A 57 -10.49 0.33 -16.06
C LYS A 57 -10.97 -0.10 -14.67
N VAL A 58 -11.42 0.86 -13.87
CA VAL A 58 -11.99 0.58 -12.55
C VAL A 58 -13.39 -0.02 -12.69
N GLU A 59 -13.61 -1.14 -12.00
CA GLU A 59 -14.84 -1.93 -12.04
C GLU A 59 -15.58 -1.93 -10.69
N LYS A 60 -16.91 -1.96 -10.75
CA LYS A 60 -17.75 -2.14 -9.57
C LYS A 60 -17.93 -3.63 -9.28
N VAL A 61 -17.49 -4.05 -8.10
CA VAL A 61 -17.69 -5.43 -7.61
C VAL A 61 -18.66 -5.41 -6.44
N ASN A 62 -19.74 -6.19 -6.54
CA ASN A 62 -20.76 -6.25 -5.49
C ASN A 62 -20.15 -6.71 -4.16
N GLY A 63 -20.41 -5.94 -3.09
CA GLY A 63 -19.87 -6.20 -1.76
C GLY A 63 -18.42 -5.75 -1.56
N VAL A 64 -17.77 -5.16 -2.56
CA VAL A 64 -16.42 -4.59 -2.46
C VAL A 64 -16.49 -3.08 -2.71
N THR A 65 -15.99 -2.29 -1.79
CA THR A 65 -15.93 -0.83 -1.94
C THR A 65 -14.63 -0.28 -1.39
N TYR A 66 -14.01 0.66 -2.10
CA TYR A 66 -12.84 1.38 -1.61
C TYR A 66 -13.20 2.83 -1.26
N ASN A 67 -12.68 3.32 -0.14
CA ASN A 67 -12.78 4.71 0.27
C ASN A 67 -11.38 5.30 0.38
N GLU A 68 -11.05 6.17 -0.57
CA GLU A 68 -9.73 6.80 -0.67
C GLU A 68 -9.44 7.76 0.50
N LYS A 69 -10.47 8.44 1.04
CA LYS A 69 -10.30 9.43 2.13
C LYS A 69 -9.74 8.83 3.42
N ASN A 70 -10.06 7.57 3.70
CA ASN A 70 -9.55 6.84 4.86
C ASN A 70 -8.81 5.57 4.46
N ASN A 71 -8.41 5.50 3.20
CA ASN A 71 -7.65 4.41 2.61
C ASN A 71 -8.13 2.99 2.99
N THR A 72 -9.45 2.81 3.00
CA THR A 72 -10.08 1.58 3.49
C THR A 72 -10.83 0.84 2.39
N LEU A 73 -10.39 -0.40 2.11
CA LEU A 73 -11.16 -1.38 1.35
C LEU A 73 -12.15 -2.08 2.27
N THR A 74 -13.44 -2.14 1.91
CA THR A 74 -14.46 -2.89 2.63
C THR A 74 -14.89 -4.11 1.85
N LEU A 75 -14.89 -5.27 2.51
CA LEU A 75 -15.47 -6.52 2.02
C LEU A 75 -16.76 -6.82 2.81
N ASN A 76 -17.87 -7.04 2.12
CA ASN A 76 -19.17 -7.29 2.73
C ASN A 76 -19.92 -8.44 2.04
N ASN A 77 -19.88 -9.63 2.67
CA ASN A 77 -20.49 -10.87 2.17
C ASN A 77 -19.99 -11.33 0.79
N VAL A 78 -18.69 -11.23 0.54
CA VAL A 78 -18.09 -11.60 -0.75
C VAL A 78 -17.46 -13.00 -0.73
N LYS A 79 -17.71 -13.83 -1.75
CA LYS A 79 -17.13 -15.18 -1.88
C LYS A 79 -16.27 -15.28 -3.13
N MET A 80 -15.05 -14.78 -3.03
CA MET A 80 -14.10 -14.59 -4.13
C MET A 80 -12.92 -15.55 -4.02
N LYS A 81 -13.19 -16.84 -3.76
CA LYS A 81 -12.20 -17.91 -3.57
C LYS A 81 -11.19 -18.11 -4.72
N GLU A 82 -11.46 -17.55 -5.90
CA GLU A 82 -10.59 -17.61 -7.07
C GLU A 82 -9.73 -16.36 -7.26
N TYR A 83 -9.96 -15.30 -6.48
CA TYR A 83 -9.30 -14.01 -6.66
C TYR A 83 -8.28 -13.74 -5.57
N ASN A 84 -7.07 -13.40 -6.01
CA ASN A 84 -6.05 -12.77 -5.20
C ASN A 84 -6.43 -11.30 -5.03
N LEU A 85 -6.52 -10.83 -3.78
CA LEU A 85 -6.66 -9.41 -3.49
C LEU A 85 -5.25 -8.79 -3.46
N VAL A 86 -4.97 -7.87 -4.37
CA VAL A 86 -3.66 -7.22 -4.50
C VAL A 86 -3.78 -5.73 -4.18
N ALA A 87 -2.89 -5.23 -3.33
CA ALA A 87 -2.69 -3.81 -3.08
C ALA A 87 -1.27 -3.42 -3.45
N ASN A 88 -1.10 -2.38 -4.27
CA ASN A 88 0.20 -1.86 -4.67
C ASN A 88 0.32 -0.39 -4.27
N ILE A 89 1.36 -0.06 -3.51
CA ILE A 89 1.72 1.33 -3.17
C ILE A 89 0.52 2.07 -2.55
N MET A 90 -0.18 1.39 -1.65
CA MET A 90 -1.39 1.91 -1.02
C MET A 90 -1.11 2.68 0.28
N GLY A 91 0.12 3.08 0.56
CA GLY A 91 0.47 3.88 1.74
C GLY A 91 0.49 3.13 3.09
N ASP A 92 0.95 3.82 4.12
CA ASP A 92 1.21 3.26 5.47
C ASP A 92 -0.09 2.94 6.24
N ASP A 93 -1.22 3.57 5.88
CA ASP A 93 -2.52 3.46 6.55
C ASP A 93 -3.52 2.53 5.84
N PHE A 94 -3.07 1.75 4.86
CA PHE A 94 -3.97 0.87 4.11
C PHE A 94 -4.68 -0.14 5.00
N LYS A 95 -5.99 -0.23 4.80
CA LYS A 95 -6.88 -1.00 5.66
C LYS A 95 -7.88 -1.84 4.91
N ILE A 96 -8.10 -3.06 5.39
CA ILE A 96 -9.24 -3.92 5.03
C ILE A 96 -10.23 -3.95 6.19
N ASN A 97 -11.48 -3.59 5.90
CA ASN A 97 -12.61 -3.64 6.81
C ASN A 97 -13.56 -4.77 6.40
N VAL A 98 -13.71 -5.77 7.27
CA VAL A 98 -14.44 -7.01 7.01
C VAL A 98 -15.82 -6.95 7.65
N LYS A 99 -16.87 -7.12 6.84
CA LYS A 99 -18.29 -7.18 7.27
C LYS A 99 -18.94 -8.46 6.76
N GLY A 100 -19.81 -9.06 7.56
CA GLY A 100 -20.46 -10.32 7.17
C GLY A 100 -19.45 -11.45 6.92
N GLU A 101 -19.75 -12.37 6.02
CA GLU A 101 -18.86 -13.52 5.76
C GLU A 101 -18.16 -13.43 4.41
N ASN A 102 -16.83 -13.35 4.43
CA ASN A 102 -16.01 -13.13 3.26
C ASN A 102 -15.04 -14.28 3.02
N GLU A 103 -14.66 -14.51 1.76
CA GLU A 103 -13.65 -15.48 1.35
C GLU A 103 -12.86 -14.96 0.15
N VAL A 104 -11.53 -15.09 0.18
CA VAL A 104 -10.61 -14.72 -0.92
C VAL A 104 -9.50 -15.77 -1.09
N ARG A 105 -8.88 -15.84 -2.29
CA ARG A 105 -7.79 -16.77 -2.56
C ARG A 105 -6.53 -16.42 -1.77
N SER A 106 -6.12 -15.16 -1.75
CA SER A 106 -5.01 -14.67 -0.94
C SER A 106 -5.06 -13.14 -0.84
N ILE A 107 -4.16 -12.59 -0.03
CA ILE A 107 -3.91 -11.15 0.06
C ILE A 107 -2.43 -10.89 -0.25
N PHE A 108 -2.17 -10.09 -1.26
CA PHE A 108 -0.83 -9.63 -1.65
C PHE A 108 -0.71 -8.13 -1.45
N ILE A 109 0.32 -7.68 -0.74
CA ILE A 109 0.60 -6.26 -0.51
C ILE A 109 1.99 -5.96 -1.05
N TRP A 110 2.11 -4.91 -1.86
CA TRP A 110 3.36 -4.44 -2.46
C TRP A 110 3.62 -3.00 -2.03
N GLY A 111 4.88 -2.68 -1.73
CA GLY A 111 5.26 -1.49 -0.97
C GLY A 111 6.00 -0.44 -1.77
N ASP A 112 6.94 -0.88 -2.62
CA ASP A 112 7.81 -0.07 -3.47
C ASP A 112 8.25 1.27 -2.85
N GLY A 113 8.86 1.21 -1.66
CA GLY A 113 9.36 2.38 -0.92
C GLY A 113 8.30 3.32 -0.31
N TYR A 114 7.01 3.14 -0.57
CA TYR A 114 5.94 4.07 -0.16
C TYR A 114 4.82 3.45 0.70
N GLY A 115 4.43 2.19 0.45
CA GLY A 115 3.31 1.49 1.09
C GLY A 115 3.73 0.28 1.93
N GLY A 116 3.15 -0.90 1.66
CA GLY A 116 3.63 -2.17 2.22
C GLY A 116 3.09 -2.55 3.60
N ASN A 117 2.24 -1.72 4.22
CA ASN A 117 1.58 -2.04 5.48
C ASN A 117 0.12 -2.51 5.26
N LEU A 118 -0.42 -3.24 6.23
CA LEU A 118 -1.81 -3.69 6.19
C LEU A 118 -2.42 -3.73 7.59
N THR A 119 -3.58 -3.08 7.73
CA THR A 119 -4.47 -3.30 8.89
C THR A 119 -5.72 -4.06 8.47
N ILE A 120 -6.02 -5.18 9.13
CA ILE A 120 -7.28 -5.93 8.96
C ILE A 120 -8.15 -5.76 10.21
N SER A 121 -9.40 -5.35 10.02
CA SER A 121 -10.36 -5.14 11.10
C SER A 121 -11.80 -5.34 10.60
N GLY A 122 -12.79 -4.97 11.41
CA GLY A 122 -14.21 -5.13 11.11
C GLY A 122 -14.85 -6.17 12.02
N ASP A 123 -16.17 -6.35 11.94
CA ASP A 123 -16.96 -7.23 12.82
C ASP A 123 -17.36 -8.56 12.17
N GLY A 124 -16.97 -8.75 10.90
CA GLY A 124 -17.24 -9.94 10.10
C GLY A 124 -16.19 -11.04 10.23
N LYS A 125 -16.30 -12.01 9.31
CA LYS A 125 -15.39 -13.14 9.13
C LYS A 125 -14.71 -13.04 7.76
N LEU A 126 -13.40 -13.30 7.71
CA LEU A 126 -12.63 -13.41 6.47
C LEU A 126 -11.90 -14.74 6.42
N VAL A 127 -12.20 -15.55 5.41
CA VAL A 127 -11.47 -16.77 5.09
C VAL A 127 -10.49 -16.50 3.96
N VAL A 128 -9.23 -16.87 4.14
CA VAL A 128 -8.16 -16.60 3.17
C VAL A 128 -7.48 -17.92 2.79
N ASN A 129 -7.38 -18.18 1.50
CA ASN A 129 -6.67 -19.31 0.92
C ASN A 129 -7.17 -20.70 1.35
N LYS A 130 -8.48 -20.84 1.60
CA LYS A 130 -9.08 -22.11 2.05
C LYS A 130 -8.75 -23.30 1.15
N GLN A 131 -8.65 -23.06 -0.16
CA GLN A 131 -8.36 -24.06 -1.18
C GLN A 131 -6.86 -24.38 -1.31
N LYS A 132 -5.98 -23.66 -0.59
CA LYS A 132 -4.52 -23.80 -0.65
C LYS A 132 -3.97 -23.66 -2.07
N LEU A 133 -4.53 -22.74 -2.85
CA LEU A 133 -4.09 -22.44 -4.23
C LEU A 133 -2.93 -21.45 -4.27
N GLN A 134 -2.59 -20.84 -3.15
CA GLN A 134 -1.40 -20.03 -2.96
C GLN A 134 -0.56 -20.64 -1.84
N GLU A 135 0.75 -20.48 -1.92
CA GLU A 135 1.69 -20.92 -0.88
C GLU A 135 1.30 -20.36 0.48
N THR A 136 1.06 -19.04 0.53
CA THR A 136 0.82 -18.27 1.75
C THR A 136 -0.54 -17.54 1.67
N ALA A 137 -1.22 -17.36 2.81
CA ALA A 137 -2.50 -16.65 2.85
C ALA A 137 -2.35 -15.13 2.69
N ILE A 138 -1.41 -14.54 3.44
CA ILE A 138 -1.06 -13.12 3.39
C ILE A 138 0.43 -13.01 3.05
N ASN A 139 0.73 -12.46 1.87
CA ASN A 139 2.09 -12.22 1.41
C ASN A 139 2.31 -10.71 1.26
N MET A 140 3.28 -10.17 2.00
CA MET A 140 3.61 -8.76 2.00
C MET A 140 5.03 -8.55 1.47
N ARG A 141 5.15 -7.87 0.35
CA ARG A 141 6.39 -7.39 -0.25
C ARG A 141 6.55 -5.94 0.18
N ALA A 142 7.33 -5.73 1.23
CA ALA A 142 7.48 -4.41 1.83
C ALA A 142 8.42 -3.51 1.02
N GLU A 143 9.41 -4.07 0.31
CA GLU A 143 10.24 -3.33 -0.65
C GLU A 143 10.83 -2.03 -0.05
N GLY A 144 11.50 -2.17 1.09
CA GLY A 144 12.13 -1.05 1.83
C GLY A 144 11.19 -0.32 2.80
N THR A 145 9.89 -0.58 2.77
CA THR A 145 8.92 0.00 3.72
C THR A 145 8.87 -0.76 5.04
N LYS A 146 8.11 -0.27 6.04
CA LYS A 146 8.06 -0.89 7.37
C LYS A 146 7.48 -2.31 7.36
N GLY A 147 6.65 -2.68 6.39
CA GLY A 147 6.10 -4.02 6.26
C GLY A 147 5.24 -4.47 7.44
N ILE A 148 4.43 -3.57 8.01
CA ILE A 148 3.68 -3.84 9.25
C ILE A 148 2.32 -4.47 8.92
N LEU A 149 2.08 -5.67 9.46
CA LEU A 149 0.78 -6.31 9.50
C LEU A 149 0.13 -6.13 10.88
N THR A 150 -1.08 -5.58 10.92
CA THR A 150 -1.93 -5.56 12.11
C THR A 150 -3.24 -6.26 11.84
N ILE A 151 -3.57 -7.28 12.63
CA ILE A 151 -4.89 -7.93 12.64
C ILE A 151 -5.58 -7.60 13.96
N GLU A 152 -6.61 -6.77 13.88
CA GLU A 152 -7.35 -6.27 15.04
C GLU A 152 -8.17 -7.38 15.72
N SER A 153 -8.46 -7.21 17.01
CA SER A 153 -9.24 -8.17 17.78
C SER A 153 -10.74 -8.16 17.42
N THR A 154 -11.19 -7.31 16.51
CA THR A 154 -12.62 -7.16 16.17
C THR A 154 -13.08 -8.17 15.13
N VAL A 155 -12.16 -8.74 14.34
CA VAL A 155 -12.44 -9.55 13.14
C VAL A 155 -12.22 -11.04 13.41
N ASP A 156 -13.07 -11.89 12.83
CA ASP A 156 -12.84 -13.33 12.77
C ASP A 156 -12.05 -13.68 11.50
N MET A 157 -11.00 -14.48 11.62
CA MET A 157 -10.21 -14.92 10.46
C MET A 157 -9.93 -16.42 10.46
N GLU A 158 -9.94 -17.01 9.27
CA GLU A 158 -9.39 -18.36 9.02
C GLU A 158 -8.42 -18.26 7.85
N MET A 159 -7.15 -18.54 8.08
CA MET A 159 -6.09 -18.44 7.09
C MET A 159 -5.43 -19.81 6.92
N TYR A 160 -5.04 -20.14 5.70
CA TYR A 160 -4.47 -21.43 5.32
C TYR A 160 -3.25 -21.23 4.41
N SER A 161 -2.26 -22.10 4.52
CA SER A 161 -1.15 -22.21 3.58
C SER A 161 -1.07 -23.59 2.96
N GLN A 162 -0.30 -23.69 1.89
CA GLN A 162 0.15 -24.99 1.39
C GLN A 162 1.08 -25.67 2.40
N LYS A 163 1.17 -26.99 2.29
CA LYS A 163 2.04 -27.79 3.15
C LYS A 163 3.49 -27.32 3.00
N GLY A 164 4.16 -27.03 4.12
CA GLY A 164 5.54 -26.53 4.13
C GLY A 164 5.71 -25.01 4.03
N TYR A 165 4.63 -24.25 3.81
CA TYR A 165 4.68 -22.80 3.67
C TYR A 165 4.09 -22.07 4.88
N PRO A 166 4.56 -20.86 5.22
CA PRO A 166 3.98 -20.07 6.29
C PRO A 166 2.57 -19.58 5.92
N VAL A 167 1.71 -19.34 6.92
CA VAL A 167 0.38 -18.75 6.69
C VAL A 167 0.46 -17.25 6.44
N ILE A 168 1.48 -16.58 7.01
CA ILE A 168 1.76 -15.16 6.82
C ILE A 168 3.25 -15.00 6.53
N GLU A 169 3.57 -14.20 5.53
CA GLU A 169 4.94 -13.85 5.15
C GLU A 169 5.07 -12.35 4.87
N THR A 170 6.16 -11.76 5.34
CA THR A 170 6.60 -10.40 4.98
C THR A 170 8.05 -10.44 4.55
N ILE A 171 8.35 -9.84 3.40
CA ILE A 171 9.67 -9.84 2.76
C ILE A 171 10.08 -8.38 2.51
N GLY A 172 11.36 -8.05 2.74
CA GLY A 172 11.87 -6.74 2.35
C GLY A 172 11.55 -5.61 3.32
N ALA A 173 11.23 -5.90 4.58
CA ALA A 173 10.81 -4.87 5.55
C ALA A 173 12.01 -4.09 6.09
N SER A 174 11.87 -2.79 6.35
CA SER A 174 12.88 -1.96 7.02
C SER A 174 12.72 -1.89 8.55
N ASN A 175 11.59 -2.36 9.08
CA ASN A 175 11.38 -2.44 10.52
C ASN A 175 12.12 -3.64 11.11
N GLY A 176 13.04 -3.40 12.05
CA GLY A 176 13.74 -4.47 12.78
C GLY A 176 13.00 -4.98 14.03
N ASP A 177 11.92 -4.31 14.46
CA ASP A 177 11.15 -4.70 15.64
C ASP A 177 10.15 -5.80 15.30
N LYS A 178 10.54 -7.04 15.61
CA LYS A 178 9.72 -8.25 15.41
C LYS A 178 8.35 -8.18 16.07
N THR A 179 8.20 -7.47 17.20
CA THR A 179 6.92 -7.39 17.91
C THR A 179 5.92 -6.46 17.23
N LYS A 180 6.41 -5.53 16.39
CA LYS A 180 5.60 -4.59 15.62
C LYS A 180 5.36 -5.05 14.19
N ALA A 181 6.18 -5.97 13.66
CA ALA A 181 6.07 -6.44 12.29
C ALA A 181 4.76 -7.21 12.02
N ILE A 182 4.40 -8.15 12.89
CA ILE A 182 3.14 -8.91 12.80
C ILE A 182 2.42 -8.84 14.15
N ALA A 183 1.46 -7.92 14.23
CA ALA A 183 0.67 -7.68 15.43
C ALA A 183 -0.73 -8.31 15.30
N ILE A 184 -0.92 -9.48 15.92
CA ILE A 184 -2.21 -10.14 16.03
C ILE A 184 -2.80 -9.86 17.41
N LYS A 185 -3.88 -9.06 17.47
CA LYS A 185 -4.48 -8.60 18.73
C LYS A 185 -5.61 -9.51 19.24
N GLY A 186 -6.17 -10.36 18.37
CA GLY A 186 -7.25 -11.29 18.68
C GLY A 186 -6.78 -12.60 19.33
N LYS A 187 -7.72 -13.41 19.82
CA LYS A 187 -7.40 -14.76 20.32
C LYS A 187 -7.15 -15.68 19.14
N THR A 188 -6.00 -16.36 19.13
CA THR A 188 -5.63 -17.31 18.08
C THR A 188 -5.91 -18.76 18.50
N SER A 189 -6.11 -19.65 17.52
CA SER A 189 -6.25 -21.10 17.75
C SER A 189 -4.98 -21.74 18.29
N GLU A 190 -3.83 -21.16 17.96
CA GLU A 190 -2.49 -21.64 18.33
C GLU A 190 -1.61 -20.46 18.72
N LYS A 191 -0.52 -20.73 19.44
CA LYS A 191 0.47 -19.70 19.78
C LYS A 191 1.16 -19.24 18.50
N VAL A 192 1.06 -17.94 18.21
CA VAL A 192 1.78 -17.34 17.08
C VAL A 192 3.22 -17.07 17.47
N ASN A 193 4.15 -17.74 16.80
CA ASN A 193 5.58 -17.47 16.90
C ASN A 193 6.03 -16.82 15.60
N VAL A 194 6.27 -15.51 15.64
CA VAL A 194 6.85 -14.77 14.51
C VAL A 194 8.33 -15.10 14.44
N LYS A 195 8.77 -15.71 13.33
CA LYS A 195 10.20 -15.84 13.01
C LYS A 195 10.67 -14.58 12.31
N GLN A 196 11.94 -14.23 12.52
CA GLN A 196 12.58 -13.08 11.90
C GLN A 196 13.92 -13.54 11.35
N ASP A 197 14.12 -13.33 10.06
CA ASP A 197 15.41 -13.38 9.40
C ASP A 197 15.77 -11.97 8.92
N LYS A 198 17.05 -11.73 8.65
CA LYS A 198 17.51 -10.44 8.13
C LYS A 198 18.67 -10.63 7.16
N GLU A 199 18.70 -9.77 6.15
CA GLU A 199 19.74 -9.70 5.16
C GLU A 199 20.42 -8.33 5.25
N LYS A 200 21.75 -8.31 5.19
CA LYS A 200 22.53 -7.07 5.22
C LYS A 200 22.76 -6.61 3.79
N HIS A 201 22.41 -5.35 3.51
CA HIS A 201 22.69 -4.70 2.25
C HIS A 201 23.65 -3.52 2.46
N VAL A 202 24.52 -3.31 1.47
CA VAL A 202 25.43 -2.16 1.42
C VAL A 202 24.88 -1.15 0.42
N ILE A 203 25.05 0.13 0.75
CA ILE A 203 24.72 1.24 -0.14
C ILE A 203 26.03 1.70 -0.77
N PRO A 204 26.30 1.38 -2.04
CA PRO A 204 27.51 1.85 -2.70
C PRO A 204 27.50 3.37 -2.80
N GLU A 205 28.68 3.98 -2.66
CA GLU A 205 28.90 5.35 -3.09
C GLU A 205 28.81 5.37 -4.62
N ASN A 206 27.97 6.24 -5.17
CA ASN A 206 27.80 6.39 -6.60
C ASN A 206 28.15 7.81 -7.03
N VAL A 207 28.63 7.95 -8.25
CA VAL A 207 28.86 9.24 -8.89
C VAL A 207 28.20 9.25 -10.27
N LYS A 208 27.60 10.39 -10.62
CA LYS A 208 27.17 10.68 -11.97
C LYS A 208 28.30 11.43 -12.68
N ALA A 209 28.69 10.99 -13.86
CA ALA A 209 29.75 11.61 -14.66
C ALA A 209 29.46 11.44 -16.15
N TYR A 210 30.15 12.21 -17.00
CA TYR A 210 30.11 12.07 -18.45
C TYR A 210 31.24 11.18 -18.94
N ASP A 211 30.94 10.06 -19.59
CA ASP A 211 31.91 9.24 -20.30
C ASP A 211 32.45 10.02 -21.50
N VAL A 212 33.77 10.24 -21.49
CA VAL A 212 34.48 10.97 -22.55
C VAL A 212 35.28 10.06 -23.49
N SER A 213 35.11 8.75 -23.37
CA SER A 213 35.78 7.75 -24.20
C SER A 213 35.07 7.51 -25.53
N GLU A 214 33.78 7.83 -25.61
CA GLU A 214 32.97 7.76 -26.82
C GLU A 214 32.31 9.11 -27.08
N GLY A 215 32.22 9.51 -28.35
CA GLY A 215 31.64 10.79 -28.72
C GLY A 215 30.81 10.68 -29.99
N ALA A 216 29.74 11.48 -30.04
CA ALA A 216 28.82 11.53 -31.16
C ALA A 216 29.44 12.24 -32.37
N TRP A 217 28.85 11.97 -33.53
CA TRP A 217 29.10 12.75 -34.74
C TRP A 217 27.94 13.72 -34.92
N LEU A 218 28.25 15.00 -35.07
CA LEU A 218 27.26 16.05 -35.25
C LEU A 218 27.52 16.75 -36.58
N ASP A 219 26.46 16.87 -37.39
CA ASP A 219 26.50 17.65 -38.62
C ASP A 219 26.87 19.11 -38.28
N LYS A 220 27.77 19.70 -39.06
CA LYS A 220 28.32 21.02 -38.80
C LYS A 220 27.48 22.09 -39.50
N PHE A 221 27.10 23.08 -38.72
CA PHE A 221 26.35 24.24 -39.19
C PHE A 221 27.12 25.52 -38.85
N LYS A 222 26.88 26.58 -39.61
CA LYS A 222 27.45 27.91 -39.38
C LYS A 222 26.32 28.93 -39.22
N LYS A 223 26.47 29.82 -38.25
CA LYS A 223 25.57 30.95 -38.04
C LYS A 223 26.33 32.09 -37.38
N ASP A 224 26.13 33.31 -37.88
CA ASP A 224 26.74 34.53 -37.33
C ASP A 224 28.27 34.41 -37.15
N GLY A 225 28.94 33.74 -38.10
CA GLY A 225 30.39 33.51 -38.08
C GLY A 225 30.88 32.42 -37.13
N LYS A 226 29.99 31.73 -36.39
CA LYS A 226 30.32 30.64 -35.46
C LYS A 226 29.83 29.28 -35.98
N TYR A 227 30.50 28.21 -35.55
CA TYR A 227 30.09 26.84 -35.87
C TYR A 227 29.27 26.21 -34.75
N TYR A 228 28.31 25.37 -35.14
CA TYR A 228 27.34 24.69 -34.29
C TYR A 228 27.24 23.22 -34.71
N GLY A 229 26.93 22.34 -33.77
CA GLY A 229 26.63 20.94 -34.06
C GLY A 229 25.13 20.72 -34.17
N GLY A 230 24.71 19.89 -35.12
CA GLY A 230 23.34 19.44 -35.26
C GLY A 230 23.27 17.92 -35.21
N ASN A 231 22.36 17.42 -34.39
CA ASN A 231 21.99 16.01 -34.36
C ASN A 231 20.72 15.79 -35.18
N ALA A 232 20.83 15.03 -36.27
CA ALA A 232 19.72 14.78 -37.19
C ALA A 232 18.63 13.91 -36.53
N LYS A 233 17.37 14.24 -36.82
CA LYS A 233 16.20 13.40 -36.51
C LYS A 233 15.93 12.48 -37.68
N TYR A 234 15.68 11.21 -37.36
CA TYR A 234 15.40 10.17 -38.34
C TYR A 234 13.95 9.72 -38.23
N ASP A 235 13.36 9.32 -39.37
CA ASP A 235 12.06 8.69 -39.41
C ASP A 235 12.15 7.17 -39.14
N ASP A 236 11.02 6.49 -39.23
CA ASP A 236 10.93 5.04 -39.00
C ASP A 236 11.74 4.20 -40.01
N ASN A 237 12.15 4.79 -41.15
CA ASN A 237 12.99 4.16 -42.16
C ASN A 237 14.48 4.48 -42.00
N MET A 238 14.86 5.16 -40.92
CA MET A 238 16.22 5.68 -40.68
C MET A 238 16.68 6.72 -41.71
N GLU A 239 15.75 7.43 -42.35
CA GLU A 239 16.08 8.53 -43.26
C GLU A 239 16.08 9.86 -42.50
N LYS A 240 16.99 10.78 -42.86
CA LYS A 240 17.05 12.11 -42.24
C LYS A 240 15.77 12.89 -42.58
N THR A 241 15.07 13.33 -41.56
CA THR A 241 13.83 14.14 -41.70
C THR A 241 14.11 15.61 -42.07
N GLY A 242 15.37 16.05 -41.99
CA GLY A 242 15.77 17.45 -42.07
C GLY A 242 15.54 18.26 -40.78
N TYR A 243 14.99 17.65 -39.73
CA TYR A 243 14.91 18.26 -38.41
C TYR A 243 16.13 17.88 -37.57
N TYR A 244 16.52 18.79 -36.69
CA TYR A 244 17.72 18.68 -35.88
C TYR A 244 17.49 19.14 -34.43
N SER A 245 18.24 18.53 -33.51
CA SER A 245 18.58 19.15 -32.23
C SER A 245 19.90 19.91 -32.37
N MET A 246 19.92 21.20 -32.00
CA MET A 246 21.10 22.06 -32.19
C MET A 246 21.90 22.24 -30.91
N TYR A 247 23.22 22.38 -31.08
CA TYR A 247 24.19 22.45 -30.00
C TYR A 247 25.23 23.55 -30.23
N GLU A 248 25.57 24.26 -29.16
CA GLU A 248 26.81 25.03 -29.07
C GLU A 248 27.96 24.05 -28.87
N ILE A 249 29.04 24.21 -29.64
CA ILE A 249 30.24 23.40 -29.51
C ILE A 249 31.29 24.16 -28.70
N LEU A 250 31.67 23.58 -27.56
CA LEU A 250 32.64 24.13 -26.63
C LEU A 250 33.93 23.32 -26.69
N GLU A 251 35.08 23.98 -26.74
CA GLU A 251 36.37 23.32 -26.53
C GLU A 251 36.66 23.22 -25.03
N ASN A 252 37.08 22.03 -24.57
CA ASN A 252 37.47 21.78 -23.19
C ASN A 252 38.86 21.10 -23.12
N LYS A 253 39.77 21.70 -22.37
CA LYS A 253 41.16 21.24 -22.18
C LYS A 253 41.47 20.86 -20.71
N GLU A 254 40.46 20.88 -19.84
CA GLU A 254 40.59 20.67 -18.40
C GLU A 254 40.60 19.18 -18.03
N ILE A 255 39.91 18.35 -18.82
CA ILE A 255 39.65 16.93 -18.52
C ILE A 255 40.93 16.09 -18.50
N GLU A 256 41.75 16.19 -19.55
CA GLU A 256 42.99 15.42 -19.67
C GLU A 256 44.09 16.29 -20.29
N ALA A 257 45.21 16.42 -19.59
CA ALA A 257 46.32 17.24 -20.03
C ALA A 257 46.81 16.84 -21.42
N GLY A 258 46.94 17.83 -22.32
CA GLY A 258 47.38 17.60 -23.70
C GLY A 258 46.28 17.13 -24.66
N LYS A 259 45.03 16.98 -24.22
CA LYS A 259 43.88 16.68 -25.07
C LYS A 259 42.88 17.83 -25.07
N THR A 260 42.19 18.00 -26.21
CA THR A 260 41.05 18.91 -26.34
C THR A 260 39.81 18.08 -26.64
N TYR A 261 38.80 18.22 -25.81
CA TYR A 261 37.49 17.61 -25.98
C TYR A 261 36.52 18.63 -26.57
N LEU A 262 35.63 18.16 -27.44
CA LEU A 262 34.50 18.95 -27.92
C LEU A 262 33.27 18.58 -27.12
N ILE A 263 32.58 19.56 -26.57
CA ILE A 263 31.35 19.38 -25.79
C ILE A 263 30.19 20.01 -26.53
N ALA A 264 29.15 19.23 -26.78
CA ALA A 264 27.89 19.69 -27.33
C ALA A 264 26.95 20.09 -26.20
N LYS A 265 26.81 21.40 -26.00
CA LYS A 265 25.86 21.99 -25.07
C LYS A 265 24.53 22.27 -25.80
N PRO A 266 23.40 21.68 -25.38
CA PRO A 266 22.14 21.85 -26.07
C PRO A 266 21.67 23.31 -26.06
N LEU A 267 21.13 23.75 -27.19
CA LEU A 267 20.51 25.07 -27.31
C LEU A 267 19.03 24.97 -26.94
N GLU A 268 18.63 25.67 -25.88
CA GLU A 268 17.26 25.69 -25.38
C GLU A 268 16.26 26.14 -26.46
N GLY A 269 15.20 25.35 -26.67
CA GLY A 269 14.16 25.61 -27.66
C GLY A 269 14.54 25.27 -29.11
N GLN A 270 15.65 24.57 -29.32
CA GLN A 270 16.14 24.15 -30.63
C GLN A 270 16.33 22.63 -30.74
N GLU A 271 15.49 21.85 -30.06
CA GLU A 271 15.59 20.39 -29.97
C GLU A 271 14.95 19.66 -31.17
N ASN A 272 14.10 20.35 -31.95
CA ASN A 272 13.44 19.79 -33.11
C ASN A 272 13.10 20.90 -34.13
N ILE A 273 14.13 21.41 -34.81
CA ILE A 273 13.98 22.51 -35.77
C ILE A 273 14.58 22.15 -37.13
N LYS A 274 14.12 22.85 -38.17
CA LYS A 274 14.84 22.92 -39.44
C LYS A 274 15.92 24.02 -39.35
N PRO A 275 17.23 23.69 -39.43
CA PRO A 275 18.30 24.65 -39.17
C PRO A 275 18.21 25.94 -40.02
N GLU A 276 17.86 25.82 -41.29
CA GLU A 276 17.73 26.94 -42.23
C GLU A 276 16.68 27.96 -41.80
N THR A 277 15.60 27.51 -41.16
CA THR A 277 14.53 28.39 -40.64
C THR A 277 14.98 29.25 -39.46
N LYS A 278 16.12 28.92 -38.86
CA LYS A 278 16.75 29.65 -37.76
C LYS A 278 18.06 30.32 -38.18
N GLY A 279 18.37 30.38 -39.48
CA GLY A 279 19.54 31.06 -40.02
C GLY A 279 20.84 30.26 -39.86
N TYR A 280 20.76 28.95 -39.71
CA TYR A 280 21.95 28.09 -39.81
C TYR A 280 22.18 27.70 -41.26
N GLU A 281 23.43 27.81 -41.68
CA GLU A 281 23.94 27.37 -42.97
C GLU A 281 24.66 26.03 -42.79
N THR A 282 24.35 25.04 -43.61
CA THR A 282 25.08 23.76 -43.62
C THR A 282 26.52 23.98 -44.06
N VAL A 283 27.47 23.36 -43.36
CA VAL A 283 28.88 23.36 -43.75
C VAL A 283 29.17 22.07 -44.51
N LEU A 284 29.80 22.18 -45.68
CA LEU A 284 30.19 21.04 -46.50
C LEU A 284 31.69 20.79 -46.38
N ASP A 285 32.10 19.53 -46.47
CA ASP A 285 33.50 19.13 -46.54
C ASP A 285 34.04 19.22 -47.98
N SER A 286 35.28 18.76 -48.20
CA SER A 286 35.93 18.82 -49.51
C SER A 286 35.26 17.96 -50.58
N ASP A 287 34.49 16.95 -50.17
CA ASP A 287 33.82 16.00 -51.06
C ASP A 287 32.39 16.47 -51.39
N GLY A 288 31.96 17.59 -50.81
CA GLY A 288 30.62 18.15 -51.00
C GLY A 288 29.57 17.55 -50.07
N GLU A 289 29.97 16.70 -49.12
CA GLU A 289 29.10 16.11 -48.11
C GLU A 289 28.99 17.03 -46.90
N ILE A 290 27.99 16.81 -46.02
CA ILE A 290 27.86 17.59 -44.79
C ILE A 290 29.07 17.32 -43.88
N ASP A 291 29.85 18.36 -43.59
CA ASP A 291 30.98 18.29 -42.66
C ASP A 291 30.46 17.99 -41.24
N GLN A 292 31.28 17.34 -40.42
CA GLN A 292 30.87 16.87 -39.10
C GLN A 292 31.91 17.20 -38.03
N PHE A 293 31.41 17.55 -36.84
CA PHE A 293 32.19 17.39 -35.63
C PHE A 293 32.19 15.92 -35.23
N LYS A 294 33.37 15.34 -35.01
CA LYS A 294 33.55 13.93 -34.63
C LYS A 294 34.00 13.85 -33.17
N GLY A 295 33.53 12.82 -32.46
CA GLY A 295 33.94 12.56 -31.08
C GLY A 295 33.44 13.61 -30.08
N VAL A 296 32.25 14.18 -30.31
CA VAL A 296 31.69 15.23 -29.46
C VAL A 296 30.96 14.63 -28.27
N ILE A 297 31.26 15.11 -27.06
CA ILE A 297 30.60 14.69 -25.83
C ILE A 297 29.29 15.46 -25.68
N SER A 298 28.16 14.75 -25.68
CA SER A 298 26.84 15.38 -25.62
C SER A 298 26.34 15.49 -24.18
N MET A 299 25.96 16.69 -23.75
CA MET A 299 25.47 16.90 -22.38
C MET A 299 24.08 16.30 -22.13
N ASN A 300 23.28 16.06 -23.18
CA ASN A 300 21.89 15.60 -23.06
C ASN A 300 21.65 14.21 -23.62
N TRP A 301 22.70 13.49 -24.04
CA TRP A 301 22.53 12.25 -24.78
C TRP A 301 23.58 11.22 -24.44
N PHE A 302 23.16 10.08 -23.87
CA PHE A 302 23.86 8.80 -23.65
C PHE A 302 25.32 8.81 -23.11
N SER A 303 25.93 9.96 -22.87
CA SER A 303 27.25 10.09 -22.28
C SER A 303 27.19 10.11 -20.75
N GLU A 304 26.03 10.35 -20.15
CA GLU A 304 25.88 10.32 -18.69
C GLU A 304 25.90 8.87 -18.18
N VAL A 305 26.88 8.55 -17.36
CA VAL A 305 27.04 7.24 -16.71
C VAL A 305 26.89 7.37 -15.20
N TYR A 306 26.26 6.37 -14.59
CA TYR A 306 26.17 6.21 -13.14
C TYR A 306 27.16 5.14 -12.71
N LEU A 307 28.17 5.55 -11.95
CA LEU A 307 29.33 4.73 -11.63
C LEU A 307 29.35 4.45 -10.13
N GLN A 308 29.56 3.19 -9.76
CA GLN A 308 29.87 2.82 -8.38
C GLN A 308 31.33 3.16 -8.09
N MET A 309 31.59 3.79 -6.95
CA MET A 309 32.94 4.21 -6.59
C MET A 309 33.71 3.09 -5.90
N TYR A 310 34.97 2.93 -6.27
CA TYR A 310 35.92 1.97 -5.70
C TYR A 310 37.21 2.69 -5.33
N HIS A 311 37.85 2.26 -4.25
CA HIS A 311 39.17 2.70 -3.85
C HIS A 311 40.20 1.63 -4.21
N SER A 312 41.24 1.99 -4.97
CA SER A 312 42.34 1.09 -5.29
C SER A 312 43.35 1.07 -4.16
N THR A 313 43.66 -0.13 -3.66
CA THR A 313 44.72 -0.32 -2.66
C THR A 313 46.14 -0.31 -3.26
N SER A 314 46.26 -0.38 -4.59
CA SER A 314 47.57 -0.42 -5.27
C SER A 314 48.16 0.98 -5.50
N ASP A 315 47.32 1.97 -5.84
CA ASP A 315 47.75 3.34 -6.12
C ASP A 315 47.08 4.41 -5.22
N ASN A 316 46.24 3.97 -4.28
CA ASN A 316 45.54 4.82 -3.31
C ASN A 316 44.65 5.89 -3.97
N LYS A 317 44.04 5.58 -5.12
CA LYS A 317 43.10 6.45 -5.84
C LYS A 317 41.71 5.86 -5.95
N ASP A 318 40.75 6.74 -6.19
CA ASP A 318 39.36 6.37 -6.41
C ASP A 318 39.06 6.23 -7.91
N TYR A 319 38.25 5.22 -8.24
CA TYR A 319 37.82 4.88 -9.59
C TYR A 319 36.29 4.70 -9.62
N GLY A 320 35.67 5.13 -10.71
CA GLY A 320 34.27 4.81 -11.00
C GLY A 320 34.18 3.53 -11.81
N VAL A 321 33.29 2.61 -11.44
CA VAL A 321 33.08 1.34 -12.13
C VAL A 321 31.64 1.29 -12.65
N TYR A 322 31.51 1.07 -13.96
CA TYR A 322 30.26 0.76 -14.61
C TYR A 322 30.12 -0.76 -14.72
N THR A 323 28.98 -1.30 -14.29
CA THR A 323 28.71 -2.74 -14.28
C THR A 323 27.51 -3.02 -15.16
N VAL A 324 27.66 -3.90 -16.15
CA VAL A 324 26.55 -4.32 -17.02
C VAL A 324 26.35 -5.83 -16.93
N HIS A 325 25.09 -6.25 -16.88
CA HIS A 325 24.68 -7.65 -16.98
C HIS A 325 24.25 -7.91 -18.42
N TYR A 326 24.96 -8.77 -19.11
CA TYR A 326 24.77 -9.10 -20.52
C TYR A 326 24.19 -10.50 -20.64
N ILE A 327 23.06 -10.66 -21.33
CA ILE A 327 22.39 -11.95 -21.55
C ILE A 327 22.21 -12.11 -23.06
N ASP A 328 22.72 -13.21 -23.61
CA ASP A 328 22.54 -13.61 -25.00
C ASP A 328 22.35 -15.12 -25.12
N ASP A 329 22.16 -15.61 -26.34
CA ASP A 329 21.92 -17.04 -26.61
C ASP A 329 23.10 -17.92 -26.18
N ASP A 330 24.33 -17.38 -26.20
CA ASP A 330 25.56 -18.06 -25.79
C ASP A 330 25.76 -18.04 -24.26
N HIS A 331 25.16 -17.07 -23.56
CA HIS A 331 25.25 -16.87 -22.11
C HIS A 331 23.85 -16.71 -21.50
N PRO A 332 23.02 -17.76 -21.50
CA PRO A 332 21.63 -17.68 -21.01
C PRO A 332 21.54 -17.37 -19.51
N ASP A 333 22.59 -17.69 -18.74
CA ASP A 333 22.70 -17.37 -17.31
C ASP A 333 23.20 -15.94 -17.05
N GLY A 334 23.59 -15.22 -18.11
CA GLY A 334 24.15 -13.87 -18.07
C GLY A 334 25.63 -13.81 -17.71
N VAL A 335 26.34 -12.84 -18.30
CA VAL A 335 27.72 -12.48 -17.99
C VAL A 335 27.78 -11.06 -17.46
N ILE A 336 28.54 -10.84 -16.38
CA ILE A 336 28.79 -9.51 -15.84
C ILE A 336 30.08 -8.96 -16.47
N LYS A 337 30.00 -7.74 -16.98
CA LYS A 337 31.15 -6.99 -17.51
C LYS A 337 31.33 -5.70 -16.72
N TYR A 338 32.58 -5.30 -16.54
CA TYR A 338 32.96 -4.09 -15.83
C TYR A 338 33.71 -3.13 -16.76
N THR A 339 33.45 -1.84 -16.63
CA THR A 339 34.25 -0.78 -17.24
C THR A 339 34.76 0.16 -16.15
N VAL A 340 36.06 0.39 -16.09
CA VAL A 340 36.71 1.19 -15.04
C VAL A 340 37.09 2.56 -15.59
N PHE A 341 36.73 3.61 -14.86
CA PHE A 341 36.97 5.00 -15.21
C PHE A 341 37.72 5.72 -14.11
N LYS A 342 38.62 6.63 -14.50
CA LYS A 342 39.11 7.70 -13.64
C LYS A 342 38.08 8.83 -13.66
N ILE A 343 37.74 9.35 -12.48
CA ILE A 343 36.81 10.48 -12.34
C ILE A 343 37.60 11.76 -12.13
N VAL A 344 37.26 12.80 -12.90
CA VAL A 344 37.84 14.14 -12.78
C VAL A 344 36.74 15.19 -12.63
N ASP A 345 36.97 16.17 -11.78
CA ASP A 345 36.12 17.36 -11.72
C ASP A 345 36.37 18.22 -12.96
N ASP A 346 35.29 18.75 -13.54
CA ASP A 346 35.33 19.51 -14.78
C ASP A 346 34.39 20.72 -14.69
N SER A 347 34.80 21.89 -15.17
CA SER A 347 34.00 23.11 -15.02
C SER A 347 32.74 23.15 -15.91
N ILE A 348 32.71 22.39 -17.00
CA ILE A 348 31.61 22.39 -17.98
C ILE A 348 30.64 21.22 -17.71
N LEU A 349 31.19 20.02 -17.53
CA LEU A 349 30.46 18.77 -17.33
C LEU A 349 30.19 18.47 -15.85
N GLY A 350 30.81 19.21 -14.93
CA GLY A 350 30.81 18.93 -13.50
C GLY A 350 31.75 17.77 -13.15
N LYS A 351 31.54 16.60 -13.77
CA LYS A 351 32.42 15.43 -13.66
C LYS A 351 32.56 14.70 -14.98
N ALA A 352 33.80 14.38 -15.35
CA ALA A 352 34.11 13.53 -16.51
C ALA A 352 34.68 12.18 -16.07
N ALA A 353 34.36 11.14 -16.83
CA ALA A 353 34.79 9.77 -16.65
C ALA A 353 35.72 9.38 -17.81
N ILE A 354 37.00 9.21 -17.50
CA ILE A 354 38.05 8.84 -18.46
C ILE A 354 38.27 7.34 -18.37
N LEU A 355 38.05 6.62 -19.47
CA LEU A 355 38.26 5.18 -19.53
C LEU A 355 39.71 4.82 -19.14
N VAL A 356 39.87 3.92 -18.17
CA VAL A 356 41.18 3.39 -17.82
C VAL A 356 41.63 2.44 -18.95
N PRO A 357 42.83 2.63 -19.54
CA PRO A 357 43.30 1.82 -20.66
C PRO A 357 43.24 0.32 -20.36
N GLY A 358 42.66 -0.46 -21.28
CA GLY A 358 42.51 -1.90 -21.16
C GLY A 358 41.49 -2.36 -20.11
N LYS A 359 40.67 -1.45 -19.55
CA LYS A 359 39.64 -1.76 -18.55
C LYS A 359 38.21 -1.51 -19.07
N LYS A 360 37.99 -1.66 -20.37
CA LYS A 360 36.65 -1.65 -20.98
C LYS A 360 36.10 -3.07 -21.03
N GLU A 361 34.88 -3.27 -20.53
CA GLU A 361 34.16 -4.55 -20.60
C GLU A 361 34.96 -5.78 -20.13
N ILE A 362 35.75 -5.63 -19.07
CA ILE A 362 36.51 -6.74 -18.49
C ILE A 362 35.57 -7.68 -17.71
N LEU A 363 35.87 -8.97 -17.71
CA LEU A 363 35.06 -10.00 -17.05
C LEU A 363 35.33 -10.10 -15.54
N GLU A 364 36.50 -9.65 -15.10
CA GLU A 364 36.90 -9.66 -13.69
C GLU A 364 37.33 -8.26 -13.26
N LEU A 365 36.77 -7.80 -12.14
CA LEU A 365 37.20 -6.55 -11.52
C LEU A 365 38.59 -6.74 -10.87
N PRO A 366 39.52 -5.79 -11.03
CA PRO A 366 40.81 -5.83 -10.35
C PRO A 366 40.66 -6.04 -8.84
N LYS A 367 41.41 -7.00 -8.29
CA LYS A 367 41.29 -7.40 -6.88
C LYS A 367 41.68 -6.31 -5.88
N ASP A 368 42.46 -5.34 -6.33
CA ASP A 368 42.88 -4.18 -5.53
C ASP A 368 41.78 -3.11 -5.40
N LEU A 369 40.73 -3.15 -6.24
CA LEU A 369 39.58 -2.25 -6.17
C LEU A 369 38.60 -2.70 -5.09
N GLN A 370 38.49 -1.90 -4.03
CA GLN A 370 37.55 -2.11 -2.93
C GLN A 370 36.37 -1.14 -3.05
N GLN A 371 35.16 -1.68 -3.09
CA GLN A 371 33.95 -0.86 -3.24
C GLN A 371 33.81 0.12 -2.09
N LYS A 372 33.56 1.40 -2.40
CA LYS A 372 33.28 2.42 -1.39
C LYS A 372 31.83 2.30 -0.94
N ILE A 373 31.64 2.09 0.35
CA ILE A 373 30.33 1.90 0.97
C ILE A 373 29.95 3.19 1.71
N LYS A 374 28.84 3.82 1.31
CA LYS A 374 28.31 5.03 1.94
C LYS A 374 27.43 4.74 3.16
N GLY A 375 26.88 3.54 3.23
CA GLY A 375 26.02 3.13 4.34
C GLY A 375 25.62 1.67 4.22
N GLU A 376 24.90 1.19 5.22
CA GLU A 376 24.42 -0.18 5.28
C GLU A 376 23.00 -0.18 5.84
N TYR A 377 22.18 -1.12 5.41
CA TYR A 377 20.85 -1.34 5.97
C TYR A 377 20.54 -2.83 6.05
N TYR A 378 19.54 -3.16 6.87
CA TYR A 378 19.01 -4.52 6.92
C TYR A 378 17.64 -4.57 6.27
N SER A 379 17.43 -5.60 5.45
CA SER A 379 16.12 -6.06 5.02
C SER A 379 15.67 -7.17 5.97
N TYR A 380 14.45 -7.07 6.48
CA TYR A 380 13.89 -8.02 7.44
C TYR A 380 12.80 -8.88 6.79
N PHE A 381 12.79 -10.14 7.18
CA PHE A 381 11.87 -11.17 6.70
C PHE A 381 11.12 -11.73 7.90
N TYR A 382 9.80 -11.82 7.82
CA TYR A 382 8.96 -12.29 8.91
C TYR A 382 8.01 -13.38 8.46
N THR A 383 7.92 -14.46 9.24
CA THR A 383 7.01 -15.56 8.92
C THR A 383 6.24 -16.05 10.15
N VAL A 384 5.03 -16.54 9.89
CA VAL A 384 4.24 -17.34 10.84
C VAL A 384 4.10 -18.76 10.27
N ASN A 385 4.96 -19.67 10.74
CA ASN A 385 5.08 -21.04 10.22
C ASN A 385 3.97 -21.98 10.75
N LEU A 386 2.72 -21.70 10.40
CA LEU A 386 1.57 -22.55 10.65
C LEU A 386 0.88 -22.85 9.33
N GLU A 387 0.33 -24.06 9.15
CA GLU A 387 -0.46 -24.39 7.94
C GLU A 387 -1.89 -23.84 7.98
N LYS A 388 -2.38 -23.55 9.19
CA LYS A 388 -3.69 -22.98 9.44
C LYS A 388 -3.61 -22.10 10.67
N LEU A 389 -4.21 -20.92 10.59
CA LEU A 389 -4.35 -20.02 11.72
C LEU A 389 -5.77 -19.48 11.78
N VAL A 390 -6.43 -19.67 12.92
CA VAL A 390 -7.76 -19.12 13.19
C VAL A 390 -7.63 -18.01 14.22
N LEU A 391 -8.18 -16.84 13.93
CA LEU A 391 -8.43 -15.79 14.91
C LEU A 391 -9.91 -15.72 15.19
N SER A 392 -10.26 -15.73 16.47
CA SER A 392 -11.60 -15.38 16.93
C SER A 392 -11.58 -13.96 17.45
N LYS A 393 -12.56 -13.16 17.02
CA LYS A 393 -12.73 -11.81 17.55
C LYS A 393 -12.89 -11.88 19.07
N GLY A 394 -12.25 -10.95 19.76
CA GLY A 394 -12.45 -10.76 21.17
C GLY A 394 -13.93 -10.57 21.44
N THR A 395 -14.47 -11.27 22.45
CA THR A 395 -15.78 -10.92 22.98
C THR A 395 -15.67 -9.50 23.52
N ALA A 396 -16.13 -8.52 22.75
CA ALA A 396 -16.32 -7.17 23.28
C ALA A 396 -17.09 -7.32 24.59
N PRO A 397 -16.68 -6.67 25.69
CA PRO A 397 -17.48 -6.65 26.90
C PRO A 397 -18.86 -6.18 26.47
N LYS A 398 -19.85 -7.07 26.60
CA LYS A 398 -21.25 -6.74 26.29
C LYS A 398 -21.51 -5.41 26.97
N PRO A 399 -21.91 -4.33 26.24
CA PRO A 399 -22.02 -3.01 26.82
C PRO A 399 -22.83 -3.14 28.10
N ALA A 400 -22.23 -2.79 29.24
CA ALA A 400 -22.80 -3.05 30.55
C ALA A 400 -24.24 -2.53 30.52
N VAL A 401 -25.19 -3.47 30.55
CA VAL A 401 -26.62 -3.11 30.50
C VAL A 401 -26.87 -2.32 31.77
N LYS A 402 -26.94 -0.99 31.66
CA LYS A 402 -27.19 -0.12 32.81
C LYS A 402 -28.47 -0.61 33.49
N LYS A 403 -28.32 -1.15 34.70
CA LYS A 403 -29.42 -1.73 35.48
C LYS A 403 -30.54 -0.70 35.60
N ILE A 404 -31.75 -1.08 35.18
CA ILE A 404 -32.92 -0.23 35.30
C ILE A 404 -33.33 -0.19 36.78
N GLY A 405 -33.40 1.01 37.35
CA GLY A 405 -33.83 1.21 38.73
C GLY A 405 -35.22 0.65 38.99
N GLN A 406 -35.52 0.32 40.25
CA GLN A 406 -36.86 -0.14 40.62
C GLN A 406 -37.83 1.04 40.65
N ALA A 407 -38.95 0.93 39.93
CA ALA A 407 -39.98 1.95 39.96
C ALA A 407 -40.68 1.99 41.33
N LYS A 408 -40.97 3.21 41.84
CA LYS A 408 -41.68 3.41 43.11
C LYS A 408 -43.01 4.11 42.85
N ILE A 409 -44.13 3.40 43.05
CA ILE A 409 -45.48 3.97 42.94
C ILE A 409 -45.65 5.02 44.05
N SER A 410 -45.85 6.28 43.65
CA SER A 410 -46.08 7.41 44.56
C SER A 410 -47.55 7.56 44.91
N SER A 411 -48.47 7.21 44.01
CA SER A 411 -49.91 7.23 44.30
C SER A 411 -50.69 6.20 43.50
N ALA A 412 -51.79 5.72 44.08
CA ALA A 412 -52.77 4.83 43.43
C ALA A 412 -54.17 5.16 43.97
N LYS A 413 -54.95 5.99 43.26
CA LYS A 413 -56.21 6.55 43.76
C LYS A 413 -57.41 6.21 42.86
N ASN A 414 -58.51 5.75 43.47
CA ASN A 414 -59.82 5.60 42.82
C ASN A 414 -60.63 6.91 43.01
N SER A 415 -60.28 7.95 42.26
CA SER A 415 -60.93 9.26 42.37
C SER A 415 -62.18 9.40 41.48
N LYS A 416 -62.29 8.60 40.40
CA LYS A 416 -63.41 8.63 39.43
C LYS A 416 -64.02 7.24 39.21
N LYS A 417 -65.28 7.19 38.78
CA LYS A 417 -66.09 5.97 38.56
C LYS A 417 -65.33 4.89 37.79
N LYS A 418 -65.17 3.70 38.38
CA LYS A 418 -64.55 2.51 37.74
C LYS A 418 -63.13 2.76 37.19
N THR A 419 -62.34 3.64 37.83
CA THR A 419 -60.97 3.97 37.42
C THR A 419 -59.96 3.97 38.56
N VAL A 420 -58.69 3.75 38.26
CA VAL A 420 -57.57 4.02 39.19
C VAL A 420 -56.52 4.84 38.46
N THR A 421 -56.12 5.96 39.06
CA THR A 421 -54.97 6.75 38.57
C THR A 421 -53.75 6.40 39.38
N LEU A 422 -52.70 5.96 38.69
CA LEU A 422 -51.39 5.61 39.22
C LEU A 422 -50.38 6.68 38.85
N SER A 423 -49.48 7.02 39.78
CA SER A 423 -48.27 7.80 39.51
C SER A 423 -47.06 7.14 40.16
N TRP A 424 -45.88 7.32 39.58
CA TRP A 424 -44.62 6.77 40.11
C TRP A 424 -43.44 7.71 39.85
N LYS A 425 -42.38 7.54 40.64
CA LYS A 425 -41.12 8.26 40.43
C LYS A 425 -40.36 7.67 39.24
N LYS A 426 -39.58 8.52 38.54
CA LYS A 426 -38.71 8.09 37.43
C LYS A 426 -37.67 7.10 37.96
N ALA A 427 -37.61 5.91 37.38
CA ALA A 427 -36.57 4.93 37.62
C ALA A 427 -35.33 5.25 36.77
N SER A 428 -34.14 5.07 37.33
CA SER A 428 -32.88 5.24 36.58
C SER A 428 -32.85 4.32 35.36
N ASN A 429 -32.35 4.84 34.24
CA ASN A 429 -32.20 4.12 32.97
C ASN A 429 -33.51 3.61 32.32
N ALA A 430 -34.70 3.99 32.82
CA ALA A 430 -35.99 3.65 32.20
C ALA A 430 -36.40 4.67 31.13
N LYS A 431 -36.74 4.19 29.92
CA LYS A 431 -37.30 5.02 28.84
C LYS A 431 -38.83 4.98 28.78
N LYS A 432 -39.42 3.83 29.17
CA LYS A 432 -40.88 3.64 29.29
C LYS A 432 -41.20 2.80 30.52
N TYR A 433 -42.48 2.59 30.80
CA TYR A 433 -42.96 1.82 31.94
C TYR A 433 -44.03 0.82 31.50
N GLN A 434 -43.98 -0.37 32.09
CA GLN A 434 -45.07 -1.34 32.08
C GLN A 434 -45.82 -1.28 33.39
N ILE A 435 -47.13 -1.26 33.30
CA ILE A 435 -48.05 -1.25 34.44
C ILE A 435 -48.89 -2.50 34.32
N GLN A 436 -48.89 -3.32 35.37
CA GLN A 436 -49.70 -4.52 35.42
C GLN A 436 -50.75 -4.40 36.53
N TYR A 437 -51.97 -4.84 36.25
CA TYR A 437 -53.05 -4.87 37.21
C TYR A 437 -53.83 -6.18 37.16
N SER A 438 -54.32 -6.62 38.31
CA SER A 438 -55.00 -7.92 38.46
C SER A 438 -55.94 -7.91 39.67
N LEU A 439 -56.94 -8.80 39.68
CA LEU A 439 -57.73 -9.13 40.87
C LEU A 439 -56.96 -10.03 41.84
N ASN A 440 -55.80 -10.54 41.45
CA ASN A 440 -54.96 -11.41 42.26
C ASN A 440 -53.60 -10.76 42.56
N LYS A 441 -53.18 -10.79 43.83
CA LYS A 441 -51.93 -10.17 44.31
C LYS A 441 -50.66 -10.76 43.65
N LYS A 442 -50.70 -12.02 43.19
CA LYS A 442 -49.60 -12.70 42.50
C LYS A 442 -49.60 -12.46 40.98
N PHE A 443 -50.57 -11.71 40.45
CA PHE A 443 -50.71 -11.40 39.01
C PHE A 443 -50.76 -12.64 38.11
N SER A 444 -51.40 -13.73 38.57
CA SER A 444 -51.60 -14.94 37.77
C SER A 444 -52.40 -14.66 36.49
N LYS A 445 -52.11 -15.39 35.41
CA LYS A 445 -52.71 -15.20 34.08
C LYS A 445 -54.07 -15.88 33.90
N ALA A 446 -54.57 -16.63 34.89
CA ALA A 446 -55.88 -17.27 34.77
C ALA A 446 -57.00 -16.24 34.49
N LYS A 447 -57.93 -16.55 33.59
CA LYS A 447 -58.98 -15.63 33.10
C LYS A 447 -59.75 -14.94 34.24
N LYS A 448 -60.04 -15.66 35.32
CA LYS A 448 -60.74 -15.14 36.52
C LYS A 448 -60.04 -13.96 37.21
N TYR A 449 -58.71 -13.84 37.06
CA TYR A 449 -57.93 -12.77 37.70
C TYR A 449 -57.84 -11.50 36.87
N LYS A 450 -58.28 -11.52 35.61
CA LYS A 450 -58.33 -10.35 34.71
C LYS A 450 -57.01 -9.58 34.66
N THR A 451 -55.88 -10.29 34.68
CA THR A 451 -54.55 -9.69 34.66
C THR A 451 -54.29 -9.02 33.31
N LYS A 452 -53.96 -7.73 33.34
CA LYS A 452 -53.69 -6.94 32.14
C LYS A 452 -52.41 -6.12 32.32
N THR A 453 -51.72 -5.88 31.21
CA THR A 453 -50.51 -5.07 31.16
C THR A 453 -50.72 -3.93 30.18
N ILE A 454 -50.28 -2.73 30.55
CA ILE A 454 -50.28 -1.54 29.70
C ILE A 454 -48.88 -0.93 29.72
N THR A 455 -48.52 -0.24 28.63
CA THR A 455 -47.22 0.42 28.50
C THR A 455 -47.43 1.93 28.38
N SER A 456 -46.57 2.73 29.00
CA SER A 456 -46.61 4.19 28.89
C SER A 456 -45.22 4.79 28.97
N SER A 457 -44.96 5.87 28.23
CA SER A 457 -43.79 6.74 28.41
C SER A 457 -43.98 7.76 29.53
N LYS A 458 -45.22 7.97 30.00
CA LYS A 458 -45.55 8.95 31.05
C LYS A 458 -45.34 8.34 32.44
N LEU A 459 -45.15 9.19 33.45
CA LEU A 459 -45.03 8.80 34.87
C LEU A 459 -46.38 8.69 35.60
N LYS A 460 -47.49 8.79 34.86
CA LYS A 460 -48.87 8.76 35.37
C LYS A 460 -49.78 8.09 34.35
N VAL A 461 -50.64 7.17 34.81
CA VAL A 461 -51.61 6.46 33.97
C VAL A 461 -52.93 6.26 34.69
N THR A 462 -54.04 6.45 33.99
CA THR A 462 -55.39 6.14 34.47
C THR A 462 -55.88 4.83 33.84
N VAL A 463 -56.04 3.81 34.67
CA VAL A 463 -56.66 2.53 34.30
C VAL A 463 -58.17 2.69 34.39
N LYS A 464 -58.89 2.41 33.30
CA LYS A 464 -60.36 2.56 33.18
C LYS A 464 -61.05 1.19 33.12
N LYS A 465 -62.39 1.18 33.13
CA LYS A 465 -63.24 -0.01 32.96
C LYS A 465 -63.01 -1.09 34.04
N LEU A 466 -62.75 -0.66 35.28
CA LEU A 466 -62.61 -1.57 36.43
C LEU A 466 -63.98 -1.93 37.03
N THR A 467 -64.08 -3.08 37.70
CA THR A 467 -65.33 -3.50 38.34
C THR A 467 -65.48 -2.89 39.73
N ARG A 468 -66.63 -2.24 40.01
CA ARG A 468 -66.96 -1.68 41.33
C ARG A 468 -67.02 -2.79 42.39
N LYS A 469 -66.75 -2.45 43.65
CA LYS A 469 -66.67 -3.36 44.82
C LYS A 469 -65.56 -4.42 44.75
N LYS A 470 -64.77 -4.50 43.67
CA LYS A 470 -63.61 -5.39 43.57
C LYS A 470 -62.33 -4.70 44.03
N THR A 471 -61.37 -5.50 44.50
CA THR A 471 -60.03 -5.06 44.86
C THR A 471 -59.06 -5.41 43.72
N TYR A 472 -58.31 -4.43 43.25
CA TYR A 472 -57.26 -4.61 42.26
C TYR A 472 -55.88 -4.39 42.89
N TYR A 473 -54.91 -5.13 42.38
CA TYR A 473 -53.50 -5.04 42.70
C TYR A 473 -52.75 -4.47 41.50
N PHE A 474 -51.84 -3.54 41.74
CA PHE A 474 -51.10 -2.80 40.72
C PHE A 474 -49.60 -2.89 40.99
N ARG A 475 -48.80 -3.04 39.93
CA ARG A 475 -47.34 -2.93 39.96
C ARG A 475 -46.81 -2.25 38.70
N VAL A 476 -45.69 -1.55 38.82
CA VAL A 476 -45.05 -0.82 37.72
C VAL A 476 -43.58 -1.22 37.60
N ARG A 477 -43.04 -1.36 36.38
CA ARG A 477 -41.59 -1.53 36.15
C ARG A 477 -41.11 -0.65 35.00
N GLY A 478 -39.88 -0.16 35.09
CA GLY A 478 -39.22 0.54 33.98
C GLY A 478 -38.79 -0.44 32.87
N ILE A 479 -38.80 0.02 31.63
CA ILE A 479 -38.28 -0.71 30.46
C ILE A 479 -37.41 0.22 29.60
N ASN A 480 -36.39 -0.35 28.95
CA ASN A 480 -35.52 0.33 28.01
C ASN A 480 -35.09 -0.66 26.92
N GLY A 481 -35.68 -0.54 25.72
CA GLY A 481 -35.57 -1.56 24.68
C GLY A 481 -36.12 -2.91 25.12
N LYS A 482 -35.32 -3.98 24.96
CA LYS A 482 -35.66 -5.35 25.41
C LYS A 482 -35.45 -5.56 26.92
N ASN A 483 -34.82 -4.63 27.63
CA ASN A 483 -34.52 -4.76 29.05
C ASN A 483 -35.67 -4.27 29.93
N ALA A 484 -35.98 -5.02 31.01
CA ALA A 484 -37.00 -4.67 31.98
C ALA A 484 -36.42 -4.65 33.40
N GLY A 485 -36.77 -3.63 34.18
CA GLY A 485 -36.40 -3.53 35.60
C GLY A 485 -37.26 -4.40 36.51
N LYS A 486 -36.92 -4.41 37.81
CA LYS A 486 -37.73 -5.06 38.85
C LYS A 486 -39.10 -4.37 38.96
N TRP A 487 -40.14 -5.16 39.25
CA TRP A 487 -41.46 -4.64 39.58
C TRP A 487 -41.41 -3.84 40.89
N SER A 488 -42.21 -2.78 40.95
CA SER A 488 -42.48 -2.04 42.18
C SER A 488 -43.12 -2.94 43.24
N ALA A 489 -43.10 -2.48 44.49
CA ALA A 489 -44.02 -3.00 45.49
C ALA A 489 -45.47 -2.94 44.97
N VAL A 490 -46.26 -3.95 45.35
CA VAL A 490 -47.65 -4.09 44.91
C VAL A 490 -48.53 -3.09 45.67
N LYS A 491 -49.33 -2.30 44.95
CA LYS A 491 -50.35 -1.43 45.54
C LYS A 491 -51.74 -2.02 45.38
N LYS A 492 -52.48 -2.07 46.47
CA LYS A 492 -53.86 -2.58 46.56
C LYS A 492 -54.81 -1.38 46.53
N VAL A 493 -55.84 -1.44 45.69
CA VAL A 493 -56.91 -0.42 45.62
C VAL A 493 -58.27 -1.11 45.51
N LYS A 494 -59.20 -0.79 46.42
CA LYS A 494 -60.61 -1.19 46.33
C LYS A 494 -61.37 -0.15 45.50
N ILE A 495 -62.16 -0.61 44.53
CA ILE A 495 -62.93 0.28 43.65
C ILE A 495 -64.27 0.58 44.32
N THR A 496 -64.41 1.78 44.89
CA THR A 496 -65.62 2.21 45.61
C THR A 496 -66.50 3.15 44.76
N LYS A 497 -65.85 3.98 43.92
CA LYS A 497 -66.50 4.91 42.99
C LYS A 497 -66.78 4.29 41.64
#